data_AF-A0A2V8L973-F1
#
_entry.id   AF-A0A2V8L973-F1
#
_cell.length_a   1.000
_cell.length_b   1.000
_cell.length_c   1.000
_cell.angle_alpha   90.00
_cell.angle_beta   90.00
_cell.angle_gamma   90.00
#
_symmetry.space_group_name_H-M   'P 1'
#
loop_
_entity.id
_entity.type
_entity.pdbx_description
1 polymer ?
#
loop_
_entity_poly.entity_id
_entity_poly.type
_entity_poly.pdbx_seq_one_letter_code
_entity_poly.pdbx_strand_id
1 'polypeptide(L)'
;MVRDFIIGISLAFSVFGITQAPSAAVDPGPRPGASDAGGALQGLNEDEINLFWAARDRFKEVASVSGSFANEKGIGLGPTFNGNSCAGCHAQPAAGGSTPSPRSPQLRQLSLQEGRLVLVPQTNPQEPLAKLDRVPGRDQTVPRFITSDGPVRVARLIKKPWLCPAAAQF
;
A
#
# COMPACT_ATOMS: atom_id res chain seq x y z
N MET A 1 51.82 51.88 -47.19
CA MET A 1 50.38 51.64 -47.42
C MET A 1 50.23 50.16 -47.74
N VAL A 2 49.92 49.34 -46.74
CA VAL A 2 49.66 47.90 -46.91
C VAL A 2 48.31 47.67 -46.23
N ARG A 3 47.32 47.18 -46.97
CA ARG A 3 45.95 46.95 -46.50
C ARG A 3 45.79 45.45 -46.33
N ASP A 4 45.86 45.00 -45.09
CA ASP A 4 45.60 43.60 -44.74
C ASP A 4 44.10 43.31 -44.83
N PHE A 5 43.74 42.31 -45.63
CA PHE A 5 42.37 41.81 -45.77
C PHE A 5 42.20 40.63 -44.82
N ILE A 6 41.44 40.82 -43.73
CA ILE A 6 41.04 39.72 -42.84
C ILE A 6 39.76 39.10 -43.38
N ILE A 7 39.83 37.85 -43.83
CA ILE A 7 38.68 37.01 -44.19
C ILE A 7 38.21 36.32 -42.90
N GLY A 8 37.11 36.79 -42.32
CA GLY A 8 36.46 36.14 -41.18
C GLY A 8 35.69 34.90 -41.61
N ILE A 9 36.13 33.70 -41.21
CA ILE A 9 35.37 32.46 -41.35
C ILE A 9 34.45 32.34 -40.13
N SER A 10 33.15 32.59 -40.32
CA SER A 10 32.13 32.32 -39.31
C SER A 10 31.88 30.80 -39.22
N LEU A 11 32.38 30.17 -38.16
CA LEU A 11 32.01 28.80 -37.78
C LEU A 11 30.65 28.80 -37.07
N ALA A 12 29.62 28.32 -37.76
CA ALA A 12 28.33 28.04 -37.15
C ALA A 12 28.43 26.76 -36.30
N PHE A 13 28.36 26.89 -34.97
CA PHE A 13 28.22 25.75 -34.06
C PHE A 13 26.77 25.27 -34.07
N SER A 14 26.47 24.19 -34.81
CA SER A 14 25.21 23.46 -34.67
C SER A 14 25.23 22.65 -33.38
N VAL A 15 24.48 23.10 -32.38
CA VAL A 15 24.21 22.34 -31.16
C VAL A 15 23.29 21.17 -31.51
N PHE A 16 23.86 19.97 -31.67
CA PHE A 16 23.08 18.74 -31.71
C PHE A 16 22.57 18.45 -30.30
N GLY A 17 21.27 18.70 -30.07
CA GLY A 17 20.60 18.30 -28.84
C GLY A 17 20.53 16.78 -28.75
N ILE A 18 21.37 16.18 -27.89
CA ILE A 18 21.25 14.77 -27.53
C ILE A 18 19.98 14.62 -26.70
N THR A 19 18.91 14.11 -27.30
CA THR A 19 17.72 13.66 -26.56
C THR A 19 18.10 12.42 -25.77
N GLN A 20 18.45 12.56 -24.49
CA GLN A 20 18.52 11.42 -23.59
C GLN A 20 17.11 10.82 -23.46
N ALA A 21 16.93 9.60 -23.96
CA ALA A 21 15.73 8.83 -23.66
C ALA A 21 15.63 8.69 -22.14
N PRO A 22 14.44 8.90 -21.54
CA PRO A 22 14.27 8.69 -20.11
C PRO A 22 14.61 7.23 -19.81
N SER A 23 15.58 7.01 -18.91
CA SER A 23 15.82 5.69 -18.36
C SER A 23 14.51 5.19 -17.76
N ALA A 24 14.00 4.07 -18.28
CA ALA A 24 12.90 3.38 -17.63
C ALA A 24 13.32 3.12 -16.17
N ALA A 25 12.47 3.50 -15.21
CA ALA A 25 12.73 3.16 -13.82
C ALA A 25 12.75 1.63 -13.71
N VAL A 26 13.91 1.06 -13.38
CA VAL A 26 14.05 -0.36 -13.09
C VAL A 26 13.89 -0.50 -11.59
N ASP A 27 12.80 -1.13 -11.16
CA ASP A 27 12.64 -1.54 -9.76
C ASP A 27 13.78 -2.52 -9.43
N PRO A 28 14.63 -2.24 -8.43
CA PRO A 28 15.69 -3.17 -8.01
C PRO A 28 15.13 -4.48 -7.44
N GLY A 29 13.81 -4.60 -7.35
CA GLY A 29 13.11 -5.73 -6.77
C GLY A 29 13.08 -5.63 -5.25
N PRO A 30 12.46 -6.61 -4.59
CA PRO A 30 12.46 -6.71 -3.13
C PRO A 30 13.87 -6.60 -2.56
N ARG A 31 14.10 -5.64 -1.65
CA ARG A 31 15.39 -5.54 -0.97
C ARG A 31 15.63 -6.82 -0.15
N PRO A 32 16.76 -7.51 -0.30
CA PRO A 32 17.11 -8.63 0.56
C PRO A 32 17.40 -8.13 1.98
N GLY A 33 16.96 -8.85 3.01
CA GLY A 33 17.18 -8.47 4.42
C GLY A 33 16.54 -9.44 5.41
N ALA A 34 17.03 -9.42 6.66
CA ALA A 34 16.54 -10.28 7.74
C ALA A 34 15.08 -9.97 8.13
N SER A 35 14.48 -10.86 8.93
CA SER A 35 13.08 -10.86 9.39
C SER A 35 12.61 -9.65 10.24
N ASP A 36 13.43 -8.61 10.36
CA ASP A 36 13.20 -7.47 11.26
C ASP A 36 12.65 -6.23 10.53
N ALA A 37 12.05 -6.43 9.37
CA ALA A 37 11.33 -5.40 8.65
C ALA A 37 10.13 -4.87 9.47
N GLY A 38 9.81 -3.59 9.30
CA GLY A 38 8.70 -2.93 9.96
C GLY A 38 9.02 -2.34 11.34
N GLY A 39 10.27 -2.39 11.81
CA GLY A 39 10.73 -1.62 12.97
C GLY A 39 10.93 -0.13 12.66
N ALA A 40 11.14 0.65 13.72
CA ALA A 40 11.49 2.07 13.61
C ALA A 40 12.82 2.25 12.86
N LEU A 41 13.02 3.40 12.21
CA LEU A 41 14.30 3.71 11.57
C LEU A 41 15.42 3.79 12.63
N GLN A 42 16.64 3.45 12.23
CA GLN A 42 17.79 3.62 13.11
C GLN A 42 18.12 5.10 13.30
N GLY A 43 18.61 5.47 14.49
CA GLY A 43 19.02 6.84 14.81
C GLY A 43 17.90 7.78 15.24
N LEU A 44 16.68 7.27 15.41
CA LEU A 44 15.58 8.03 16.00
C LEU A 44 15.79 8.25 17.50
N ASN A 45 15.37 9.40 18.00
CA ASN A 45 15.32 9.68 19.44
C ASN A 45 14.15 8.94 20.12
N GLU A 46 14.08 9.02 21.45
CA GLU A 46 13.07 8.31 22.24
C GLU A 46 11.63 8.70 21.88
N ASP A 47 11.36 10.00 21.69
CA ASP A 47 10.03 10.49 21.31
C ASP A 47 9.60 9.99 19.93
N GLU A 48 10.54 9.96 18.97
CA GLU A 48 10.31 9.45 17.62
C GLU A 48 10.04 7.94 17.60
N ILE A 49 10.75 7.17 18.44
CA ILE A 49 10.50 5.74 18.61
C ILE A 49 9.12 5.50 19.22
N ASN A 50 8.75 6.27 20.24
CA ASN A 50 7.44 6.17 20.88
C ASN A 50 6.31 6.52 19.91
N LEU A 51 6.49 7.58 19.12
CA LEU A 51 5.56 7.96 18.06
C LEU A 51 5.43 6.86 17.01
N PHE A 52 6.55 6.25 16.59
CA PHE A 52 6.54 5.15 15.63
C PHE A 52 5.69 3.98 16.11
N TRP A 53 5.86 3.55 17.36
CA TRP A 53 5.10 2.41 17.90
C TRP A 53 3.62 2.74 18.08
N ALA A 54 3.30 3.92 18.59
CA ALA A 54 1.91 4.37 18.70
C ALA A 54 1.22 4.45 17.32
N ALA A 55 1.91 4.99 16.31
CA ALA A 55 1.41 5.05 14.94
C ALA A 55 1.25 3.64 14.33
N ARG A 56 2.19 2.73 14.60
CA ARG A 56 2.11 1.34 14.15
C ARG A 56 0.92 0.61 14.77
N ASP A 57 0.61 0.86 16.03
CA ASP A 57 -0.58 0.28 16.67
C ASP A 57 -1.86 0.82 16.05
N ARG A 58 -1.95 2.13 15.80
CA ARG A 58 -3.08 2.72 15.05
C ARG A 58 -3.18 2.15 13.63
N PHE A 59 -2.06 1.91 12.96
CA PHE A 59 -2.01 1.31 11.63
C PHE A 59 -2.55 -0.14 11.61
N LYS A 60 -2.30 -0.89 12.68
CA LYS A 60 -2.77 -2.28 12.84
C LYS A 60 -4.21 -2.38 13.35
N GLU A 61 -4.79 -1.27 13.78
CA GLU A 61 -6.12 -1.25 14.37
C GLU A 61 -7.17 -1.79 13.38
N VAL A 62 -8.10 -2.57 13.92
CA VAL A 62 -9.26 -3.05 13.18
C VAL A 62 -10.42 -2.10 13.43
N ALA A 63 -10.99 -1.60 12.34
CA ALA A 63 -12.06 -0.64 12.32
C ALA A 63 -13.32 -1.22 11.70
N SER A 64 -14.45 -0.89 12.31
CA SER A 64 -15.77 -1.09 11.74
C SER A 64 -16.38 0.25 11.34
N VAL A 65 -17.50 0.22 10.62
CA VAL A 65 -18.18 1.47 10.18
C VAL A 65 -18.57 2.32 11.39
N SER A 66 -19.10 1.69 12.44
CA SER A 66 -19.62 2.33 13.65
C SER A 66 -18.71 2.24 14.88
N GLY A 67 -17.63 1.47 14.83
CA GLY A 67 -16.81 1.15 16.02
C GLY A 67 -17.54 0.31 17.08
N SER A 68 -18.70 -0.27 16.74
CA SER A 68 -19.60 -0.89 17.71
C SER A 68 -19.44 -2.39 17.88
N PHE A 69 -18.58 -3.03 17.08
CA PHE A 69 -18.32 -4.47 17.19
C PHE A 69 -17.26 -4.75 18.25
N ALA A 70 -17.46 -5.85 19.00
CA ALA A 70 -16.46 -6.33 19.94
C ALA A 70 -15.12 -6.54 19.23
N ASN A 71 -14.05 -5.99 19.80
CA ASN A 71 -12.68 -6.04 19.27
C ASN A 71 -12.43 -5.27 17.94
N GLU A 72 -13.38 -4.46 17.45
CA GLU A 72 -13.20 -3.56 16.28
C GLU A 72 -13.52 -2.11 16.67
N LYS A 73 -12.74 -1.56 17.62
CA LYS A 73 -12.96 -0.23 18.20
C LYS A 73 -12.65 0.92 17.22
N GLY A 74 -11.92 0.65 16.14
CA GLY A 74 -11.67 1.66 15.12
C GLY A 74 -12.96 2.06 14.43
N ILE A 75 -13.10 3.35 14.13
CA ILE A 75 -14.28 3.91 13.48
C ILE A 75 -13.90 4.36 12.07
N GLY A 76 -14.64 3.89 11.08
CA GLY A 76 -14.77 4.49 9.75
C GLY A 76 -13.44 4.74 9.01
N LEU A 77 -13.02 3.79 8.16
CA LEU A 77 -11.90 3.99 7.23
C LEU A 77 -12.30 4.72 5.93
N GLY A 78 -13.56 5.17 5.85
CA GLY A 78 -14.14 5.83 4.69
C GLY A 78 -14.85 4.86 3.72
N PRO A 79 -15.79 5.36 2.92
CA PRO A 79 -16.67 4.53 2.09
C PRO A 79 -15.97 3.82 0.92
N THR A 80 -14.77 4.26 0.55
CA THR A 80 -13.97 3.65 -0.52
C THR A 80 -12.99 2.60 0.00
N PHE A 81 -12.79 2.52 1.32
CA PHE A 81 -11.86 1.58 1.91
C PHE A 81 -12.51 0.19 1.93
N ASN A 82 -11.90 -0.76 1.24
CA ASN A 82 -12.43 -2.10 1.04
C ASN A 82 -11.71 -3.15 1.91
N GLY A 83 -11.43 -2.73 3.14
CA GLY A 83 -10.81 -3.49 4.21
C GLY A 83 -11.36 -3.02 5.55
N ASN A 84 -10.83 -3.57 6.65
CA ASN A 84 -11.11 -3.10 8.01
C ASN A 84 -9.83 -2.75 8.78
N SER A 85 -8.65 -2.79 8.15
CA SER A 85 -7.39 -2.37 8.76
C SER A 85 -6.38 -2.01 7.66
N CYS A 86 -5.51 -1.04 7.91
CA CYS A 86 -4.41 -0.71 7.01
C CYS A 86 -3.43 -1.89 6.91
N ALA A 87 -3.17 -2.56 8.04
CA ALA A 87 -2.27 -3.70 8.11
C ALA A 87 -2.76 -4.94 7.35
N GLY A 88 -4.04 -5.03 6.98
CA GLY A 88 -4.53 -6.15 6.15
C GLY A 88 -3.89 -6.16 4.76
N CYS A 89 -3.82 -5.01 4.11
CA CYS A 89 -3.24 -4.86 2.77
C CYS A 89 -1.74 -4.49 2.78
N HIS A 90 -1.19 -4.17 3.95
CA HIS A 90 0.21 -3.78 4.16
C HIS A 90 0.86 -4.70 5.20
N ALA A 91 0.71 -6.00 5.01
CA ALA A 91 1.05 -7.03 5.99
C ALA A 91 2.47 -7.59 5.81
N GLN A 92 3.03 -7.56 4.59
CA GLN A 92 4.22 -8.33 4.25
C GLN A 92 5.48 -7.50 4.02
N PRO A 93 6.63 -7.92 4.57
CA PRO A 93 6.82 -9.05 5.51
C PRO A 93 6.37 -8.72 6.95
N ALA A 94 6.09 -7.45 7.25
CA ALA A 94 5.51 -6.98 8.49
C ALA A 94 4.57 -5.80 8.23
N ALA A 95 3.79 -5.40 9.24
CA ALA A 95 2.91 -4.23 9.19
C ALA A 95 3.64 -2.98 8.65
N GLY A 96 3.05 -2.33 7.64
CA GLY A 96 3.63 -1.21 6.91
C GLY A 96 4.31 -1.61 5.59
N GLY A 97 4.36 -2.91 5.29
CA GLY A 97 4.96 -3.43 4.07
C GLY A 97 4.01 -3.50 2.87
N SER A 98 4.32 -4.43 1.98
CA SER A 98 3.53 -4.79 0.80
C SER A 98 2.30 -5.63 1.13
N THR A 99 1.48 -5.84 0.11
CA THR A 99 0.30 -6.71 0.17
C THR A 99 0.67 -8.18 0.34
N PRO A 100 -0.06 -8.92 1.20
CA PRO A 100 0.15 -10.35 1.35
C PRO A 100 -0.09 -11.10 0.03
N SER A 101 0.85 -11.97 -0.32
CA SER A 101 0.69 -12.92 -1.41
C SER A 101 1.26 -14.29 -1.02
N PRO A 102 0.52 -15.39 -1.22
CA PRO A 102 1.05 -16.74 -1.03
C PRO A 102 2.24 -17.07 -1.96
N ARG A 103 2.38 -16.31 -3.05
CA ARG A 103 3.48 -16.42 -4.02
C ARG A 103 4.65 -15.48 -3.72
N SER A 104 4.55 -14.67 -2.67
CA SER A 104 5.65 -13.79 -2.26
C SER A 104 6.84 -14.64 -1.78
N PRO A 105 8.05 -14.43 -2.32
CA PRO A 105 9.26 -15.07 -1.80
C PRO A 105 9.67 -14.53 -0.42
N GLN A 106 9.05 -13.44 0.05
CA GLN A 106 9.36 -12.77 1.33
C GLN A 106 8.61 -13.38 2.53
N LEU A 107 7.99 -14.56 2.38
CA LEU A 107 7.21 -15.21 3.45
C LEU A 107 8.07 -15.47 4.70
N ARG A 108 7.83 -14.71 5.78
CA ARG A 108 7.57 -15.19 7.16
C ARG A 108 6.91 -14.09 8.00
N GLN A 109 5.58 -14.09 8.11
CA GLN A 109 4.97 -13.59 9.35
C GLN A 109 4.88 -14.77 10.31
N LEU A 110 5.85 -14.86 11.20
CA LEU A 110 5.79 -15.72 12.37
C LEU A 110 4.82 -15.05 13.35
N SER A 111 3.67 -15.67 13.58
CA SER A 111 2.75 -15.25 14.63
C SER A 111 2.80 -16.28 15.75
N LEU A 112 2.92 -15.82 16.99
CA LEU A 112 2.66 -16.65 18.15
C LEU A 112 1.14 -16.80 18.27
N GLN A 113 0.62 -17.95 17.85
CA GLN A 113 -0.76 -18.35 18.10
C GLN A 113 -0.72 -19.47 19.14
N GLU A 114 -1.40 -19.25 20.26
CA GLU A 114 -1.51 -20.23 21.35
C GLU A 114 -0.14 -20.73 21.86
N GLY A 115 0.84 -19.82 21.94
CA GLY A 115 2.20 -20.15 22.39
C GLY A 115 3.06 -20.89 21.36
N ARG A 116 2.57 -21.12 20.14
CA ARG A 116 3.32 -21.74 19.05
C ARG A 116 3.63 -20.73 17.95
N LEU A 117 4.86 -20.79 17.44
CA LEU A 117 5.23 -20.08 16.22
C LEU A 117 4.52 -20.73 15.02
N VAL A 118 3.54 -20.02 14.47
CA VAL A 118 2.78 -20.42 13.29
C VAL A 118 3.16 -19.51 12.13
N LEU A 119 3.47 -20.12 10.99
CA LEU A 119 3.54 -19.39 9.72
C LEU A 119 2.11 -19.04 9.34
N VAL A 120 1.75 -17.76 9.45
CA VAL A 120 0.42 -17.29 9.03
C VAL A 120 0.41 -17.23 7.51
N PRO A 121 -0.44 -18.02 6.81
CA PRO A 121 -0.58 -17.91 5.36
C PRO A 121 -1.00 -16.49 5.01
N GLN A 122 -0.15 -15.81 4.26
CA GLN A 122 -0.38 -14.43 3.83
C GLN A 122 -1.21 -14.46 2.55
N THR A 123 -2.49 -14.81 2.69
CA THR A 123 -3.47 -14.83 1.60
C THR A 123 -4.09 -13.45 1.41
N ASN A 124 -4.85 -13.30 0.32
CA ASN A 124 -5.63 -12.09 0.07
C ASN A 124 -6.56 -11.79 1.29
N PRO A 125 -6.38 -10.66 2.01
CA PRO A 125 -7.13 -10.29 3.21
C PRO A 125 -8.63 -10.07 2.94
N GLN A 126 -9.01 -9.90 1.69
CA GLN A 126 -10.40 -9.68 1.28
C GLN A 126 -11.23 -10.96 1.37
N GLU A 127 -10.60 -12.14 1.29
CA GLU A 127 -11.29 -13.42 1.44
C GLU A 127 -11.83 -13.62 2.88
N PRO A 128 -11.01 -13.57 3.95
CA PRO A 128 -11.53 -13.73 5.30
C PRO A 128 -12.47 -12.57 5.69
N LEU A 129 -12.21 -11.34 5.22
CA LEU A 129 -13.10 -10.22 5.49
C LEU A 129 -14.48 -10.40 4.82
N ALA A 130 -14.53 -10.92 3.60
CA ALA A 130 -15.77 -11.19 2.89
C ALA A 130 -16.56 -12.38 3.45
N LYS A 131 -15.98 -13.18 4.37
CA LYS A 131 -16.68 -14.23 5.12
C LYS A 131 -16.96 -13.84 6.57
N LEU A 132 -16.52 -12.64 6.98
CA LEU A 132 -16.62 -12.20 8.36
C LEU A 132 -18.07 -11.91 8.70
N ASP A 133 -18.70 -12.86 9.41
CA ASP A 133 -20.06 -12.70 9.89
C ASP A 133 -20.08 -11.82 11.14
N ARG A 134 -20.47 -10.57 10.95
CA ARG A 134 -20.67 -9.60 12.04
C ARG A 134 -22.11 -9.58 12.55
N VAL A 135 -23.04 -10.18 11.81
CA VAL A 135 -24.48 -10.22 12.13
C VAL A 135 -24.99 -11.64 11.84
N PRO A 136 -25.08 -12.50 12.87
CA PRO A 136 -25.37 -13.92 12.72
C PRO A 136 -26.47 -14.23 11.69
N GLY A 137 -26.16 -15.10 10.73
CA GLY A 137 -27.12 -15.55 9.71
C GLY A 137 -27.21 -14.63 8.48
N ARG A 138 -26.27 -13.70 8.32
CA ARG A 138 -26.12 -12.86 7.11
C ARG A 138 -24.88 -13.28 6.33
N ASP A 139 -24.89 -14.52 5.83
CA ASP A 139 -23.81 -15.11 5.06
C ASP A 139 -23.31 -14.14 3.98
N GLN A 140 -22.05 -13.72 4.12
CA GLN A 140 -21.36 -12.95 3.11
C GLN A 140 -20.62 -13.94 2.19
N THR A 141 -20.84 -13.81 0.88
CA THR A 141 -20.18 -14.67 -0.10
C THR A 141 -18.96 -13.96 -0.67
N VAL A 142 -17.83 -14.68 -0.77
CA VAL A 142 -16.65 -14.16 -1.46
C VAL A 142 -16.97 -14.01 -2.96
N PRO A 143 -16.86 -12.81 -3.55
CA PRO A 143 -17.07 -12.65 -4.98
C PRO A 143 -16.07 -13.49 -5.77
N ARG A 144 -16.51 -14.16 -6.85
CA ARG A 144 -15.68 -15.08 -7.66
C ARG A 144 -14.37 -14.53 -8.21
N PHE A 145 -14.21 -13.21 -8.24
CA PHE A 145 -13.03 -12.52 -8.74
C PHE A 145 -11.99 -12.21 -7.65
N ILE A 146 -12.31 -12.51 -6.39
CA ILE A 146 -11.39 -12.54 -5.26
C ILE A 146 -10.94 -13.98 -5.06
N THR A 147 -9.63 -14.20 -5.15
CA THR A 147 -9.00 -15.51 -4.90
C THR A 147 -7.94 -15.36 -3.81
N SER A 148 -7.63 -16.46 -3.11
CA SER A 148 -6.66 -16.47 -2.01
C SER A 148 -5.25 -16.06 -2.46
N ASP A 149 -4.90 -16.35 -3.72
CA ASP A 149 -3.63 -16.04 -4.39
C ASP A 149 -3.70 -14.85 -5.36
N GLY A 150 -4.88 -14.26 -5.49
CA GLY A 150 -5.17 -13.19 -6.44
C GLY A 150 -4.72 -11.83 -5.93
N PRO A 151 -4.63 -10.82 -6.80
CA PRO A 151 -4.27 -9.48 -6.37
C PRO A 151 -5.31 -8.95 -5.38
N VAL A 152 -4.86 -8.25 -4.34
CA VAL A 152 -5.74 -7.40 -3.56
C VAL A 152 -6.25 -6.29 -4.45
N ARG A 153 -7.57 -6.22 -4.58
CA ARG A 153 -8.22 -5.20 -5.40
C ARG A 153 -8.50 -3.99 -4.53
N VAL A 154 -8.50 -2.78 -5.09
CA VAL A 154 -9.00 -1.58 -4.41
C VAL A 154 -10.18 -1.05 -5.20
N ALA A 155 -11.31 -0.83 -4.54
CA ALA A 155 -12.48 -0.26 -5.19
C ALA A 155 -12.17 1.17 -5.62
N ARG A 156 -12.14 1.43 -6.93
CA ARG A 156 -12.11 2.79 -7.48
C ARG A 156 -13.52 3.16 -7.92
N LEU A 157 -14.18 4.00 -7.13
CA LEU A 157 -15.41 4.64 -7.57
C LEU A 157 -15.05 5.74 -8.58
N ILE A 158 -15.55 5.60 -9.81
CA ILE A 158 -15.42 6.65 -10.81
C ILE A 158 -16.35 7.78 -10.39
N LYS A 159 -15.79 8.92 -9.97
CA LYS A 159 -16.58 10.15 -9.78
C LYS A 159 -17.11 10.55 -11.15
N LYS A 160 -18.37 10.23 -11.45
CA LYS A 160 -19.05 10.82 -12.60
C LYS A 160 -19.17 12.32 -12.31
N PRO A 161 -18.61 13.22 -13.14
CA PRO A 161 -19.00 14.60 -13.07
C PRO A 161 -20.50 14.64 -13.43
N TRP A 162 -21.34 15.09 -12.51
CA TRP A 162 -22.78 15.30 -12.67
C TRP A 162 -23.68 14.07 -12.52
N LEU A 163 -23.94 13.69 -11.26
CA LEU A 163 -25.29 13.32 -10.82
C LEU A 163 -25.55 14.05 -9.51
N CYS A 164 -26.06 15.28 -9.64
CA CYS A 164 -26.95 15.82 -8.62
C CYS A 164 -28.34 15.26 -8.94
N PRO A 165 -28.95 14.43 -8.08
CA PRO A 165 -30.38 14.50 -7.88
C PRO A 165 -30.61 15.37 -6.64
N ALA A 166 -31.37 16.44 -6.85
CA ALA A 166 -32.05 17.12 -5.77
C ALA A 166 -32.82 16.09 -4.92
N ALA A 167 -32.81 16.30 -3.60
CA ALA A 167 -33.72 15.71 -2.62
C ALA A 167 -33.80 14.17 -2.53
N ALA A 168 -33.23 13.64 -1.45
CA ALA A 168 -33.89 12.57 -0.71
C ALA A 168 -33.59 12.80 0.78
N GLN A 169 -34.64 13.20 1.49
CA GLN A 169 -34.72 13.18 2.94
C GLN A 169 -34.52 11.73 3.43
N PHE A 170 -33.65 11.55 4.42
CA PHE A 170 -33.90 10.73 5.61
C PHE A 170 -33.08 11.33 6.75
#